data_AF-A0A839JHT9-F1
#
_entry.id   AF-A0A839JHT9-F1
#
_cell.length_a   1.000
_cell.length_b   1.000
_cell.length_c   1.000
_cell.angle_alpha   90.00
_cell.angle_beta   90.00
_cell.angle_gamma   90.00
#
_symmetry.space_group_name_H-M   'P 1'
#
loop_
_entity.id
_entity.type
_entity.pdbx_description
1 polymer ?
#
loop_
_entity_poly.entity_id
_entity_poly.type
_entity_poly.pdbx_seq_one_letter_code
_entity_poly.pdbx_strand_id
1 'polypeptide(L)' 'MAMAEPRLVDSFWDLRDDAFDHPERWRGVTAEALFQRLAEYVEEAEERGEPIQWRQDVAERMIAWREAEG' A
#
# COMPACT_ATOMS: atom_id res chain seq x y z
N MET A 1 7.48 25.93 -4.85
CA MET A 1 6.99 24.64 -5.41
C MET A 1 5.92 24.15 -4.47
N ALA A 2 4.69 23.96 -4.95
CA ALA A 2 3.64 23.36 -4.12
C ALA A 2 4.07 21.92 -3.83
N MET A 3 4.28 21.59 -2.55
CA MET A 3 4.40 20.21 -2.10
C MET A 3 3.02 19.60 -2.32
N ALA A 4 2.79 18.98 -3.47
CA ALA A 4 1.57 18.22 -3.70
C ALA A 4 1.51 17.15 -2.62
N GLU A 5 0.46 17.15 -1.81
CA GLU A 5 0.23 16.15 -0.78
C GLU A 5 0.39 14.76 -1.42
N PRO A 6 1.14 13.83 -0.81
CA PRO A 6 1.26 12.47 -1.33
C PRO A 6 -0.14 11.88 -1.51
N ARG A 7 -0.47 11.48 -2.73
CA ARG A 7 -1.82 11.01 -3.07
C ARG A 7 -1.84 9.50 -3.14
N LEU A 8 -3.02 8.93 -2.92
CA LEU A 8 -3.31 7.52 -3.19
C LEU A 8 -2.86 7.05 -4.59
N VAL A 9 -2.89 7.95 -5.59
CA VAL A 9 -2.42 7.64 -6.95
C VAL A 9 -0.92 7.32 -6.99
N ASP A 10 -0.11 7.89 -6.10
CA ASP A 10 1.32 7.62 -6.05
C ASP A 10 1.57 6.21 -5.51
N SER A 11 0.89 5.82 -4.43
CA SER A 11 0.94 4.46 -3.89
C SER A 11 0.45 3.42 -4.90
N PHE A 12 -0.56 3.76 -5.70
CA PHE A 12 -1.06 2.88 -6.75
C PHE A 12 0.02 2.59 -7.81
N TRP A 13 0.79 3.61 -8.22
CA TRP A 13 1.88 3.40 -9.17
C TRP A 13 3.02 2.59 -8.57
N ASP A 14 3.40 2.86 -7.32
CA ASP A 14 4.45 2.11 -6.62
C ASP A 14 4.07 0.61 -6.47
N LEU A 15 2.80 0.32 -6.14
CA LEU A 15 2.29 -1.07 -6.05
C LEU A 15 2.23 -1.77 -7.41
N ARG A 16 1.86 -1.05 -8.48
CA ARG A 16 1.89 -1.59 -9.83
C ARG A 16 3.31 -1.95 -10.23
N ASP A 17 4.26 -1.07 -9.95
CA ASP A 17 5.66 -1.27 -10.32
C ASP A 17 6.27 -2.45 -9.57
N ASP A 18 6.03 -2.58 -8.26
CA ASP A 18 6.45 -3.76 -7.49
C ASP A 18 5.80 -5.06 -8.01
N ALA A 19 4.50 -5.03 -8.34
CA ALA A 19 3.82 -6.20 -8.91
C ALA A 19 4.32 -6.58 -10.31
N PHE A 20 4.81 -5.60 -11.07
CA PHE A 20 5.42 -5.83 -12.37
C PHE A 20 6.84 -6.42 -12.24
N ASP A 21 7.63 -5.90 -11.29
CA ASP A 21 9.01 -6.32 -11.07
C ASP A 21 9.10 -7.67 -10.31
N HIS A 22 8.11 -7.97 -9.46
CA HIS A 22 8.06 -9.16 -8.59
C HIS A 22 6.73 -9.92 -8.68
N PRO A 23 6.31 -10.41 -9.86
CA PRO A 23 4.99 -11.00 -10.07
C PRO A 23 4.72 -12.26 -9.23
N GLU A 24 5.76 -12.95 -8.77
CA GLU A 24 5.65 -14.09 -7.84
C GLU A 24 5.07 -13.69 -6.49
N ARG A 25 5.38 -12.50 -5.97
CA ARG A 25 4.89 -12.01 -4.68
C ARG A 25 3.39 -11.77 -4.69
N TRP A 26 2.84 -11.41 -5.84
CA TRP A 26 1.43 -11.03 -6.00
C TRP A 26 0.57 -12.15 -6.57
N ARG A 27 1.16 -13.31 -6.85
CA ARG A 27 0.42 -14.46 -7.39
C ARG A 27 -0.58 -14.97 -6.35
N GLY A 28 -1.85 -15.04 -6.75
CA GLY A 28 -2.94 -15.50 -5.88
C GLY A 28 -3.52 -14.44 -4.96
N VAL A 29 -3.00 -13.21 -4.99
CA VAL A 29 -3.62 -12.06 -4.30
C VAL A 29 -4.94 -11.73 -4.99
N THR A 30 -6.03 -11.74 -4.23
CA THR A 30 -7.35 -11.33 -4.69
C THR A 30 -7.55 -9.83 -4.45
N ALA A 31 -8.47 -9.22 -5.21
CA ALA A 31 -8.87 -7.85 -4.94
C ALA A 31 -9.41 -7.67 -3.51
N GLU A 32 -10.14 -8.66 -3.00
CA GLU A 32 -10.65 -8.68 -1.63
C GLU A 32 -9.52 -8.62 -0.59
N ALA A 33 -8.50 -9.48 -0.70
CA ALA A 33 -7.36 -9.46 0.22
C ALA A 33 -6.62 -8.13 0.19
N LEU A 34 -6.47 -7.53 -1.01
CA LEU A 34 -5.84 -6.23 -1.18
C LEU A 34 -6.64 -5.11 -0.51
N PHE A 35 -7.96 -5.07 -0.70
CA PHE A 35 -8.81 -4.06 -0.06
C PHE A 35 -8.92 -4.24 1.45
N GLN A 36 -8.96 -5.49 1.93
CA GLN A 36 -8.98 -5.80 3.36
C GLN A 36 -7.71 -5.28 4.05
N ARG A 37 -6.52 -5.57 3.47
CA ARG A 37 -5.25 -5.05 4.02
C ARG A 37 -5.15 -3.52 3.97
N LEU A 38 -5.62 -2.92 2.88
CA LEU A 38 -5.66 -1.46 2.79
C LEU A 38 -6.56 -0.84 3.87
N ALA A 39 -7.74 -1.42 4.12
CA ALA A 39 -8.66 -0.95 5.15
C ALA A 39 -8.05 -1.05 6.55
N GLU A 40 -7.39 -2.17 6.88
CA GLU A 40 -6.68 -2.35 8.15
C GLU A 40 -5.62 -1.26 8.37
N TYR A 41 -4.87 -0.86 7.33
CA TYR A 41 -3.88 0.20 7.45
C TYR A 41 -4.49 1.58 7.66
N VAL A 42 -5.61 1.86 7.02
CA VAL A 42 -6.34 3.13 7.22
C VAL A 42 -6.90 3.19 8.64
N GLU A 43 -7.52 2.10 9.11
CA GLU A 43 -8.10 2.00 10.46
C GLU A 43 -7.04 2.20 11.53
N GLU A 44 -5.87 1.54 11.43
CA GLU A 44 -4.77 1.74 12.38
C GLU A 44 -4.30 3.19 12.48
N ALA A 45 -4.24 3.90 11.35
CA ALA A 45 -3.82 5.30 11.32
C ALA A 45 -4.89 6.23 11.92
N GLU A 46 -6.16 5.96 11.61
CA GLU A 46 -7.30 6.68 12.20
C GLU A 46 -7.35 6.48 13.73
N GLU A 47 -7.16 5.26 14.22
CA GLU A 47 -7.13 4.95 15.66
C GLU A 47 -6.01 5.70 16.41
N ARG A 48 -4.87 5.92 15.75
CA ARG A 48 -3.72 6.65 16.32
C ARG A 48 -3.83 8.16 16.17
N GLY A 49 -4.78 8.65 15.39
CA GLY A 49 -4.89 10.07 15.03
C GLY A 49 -3.70 10.56 14.19
N GLU A 50 -3.05 9.66 13.46
CA GLU A 50 -1.87 9.97 12.64
C GLU A 50 -2.28 10.23 11.18
N PRO A 51 -1.70 11.25 10.52
CA PRO A 51 -1.97 11.48 9.10
C PRO A 51 -1.35 10.38 8.25
N ILE A 52 -2.16 9.72 7.41
CA ILE A 52 -1.68 8.69 6.47
C ILE A 52 -0.79 9.35 5.40
N GLN A 53 0.50 9.01 5.37
CA GLN A 53 1.38 9.35 4.26
C GLN A 53 1.17 8.33 3.15
N TRP A 54 0.13 8.50 2.33
CA TRP A 54 -0.30 7.52 1.32
C TRP A 54 0.86 6.91 0.54
N ARG A 55 1.77 7.74 0.00
CA ARG A 55 2.88 7.23 -0.81
C ARG A 55 3.85 6.34 -0.02
N GLN A 56 4.30 6.79 1.14
CA GLN A 56 5.33 6.09 1.93
C GLN A 56 4.69 4.97 2.75
N ASP A 57 3.71 5.29 3.59
CA ASP A 57 3.17 4.34 4.55
C ASP A 57 2.39 3.21 3.87
N VAL A 58 1.56 3.51 2.86
CA VAL A 58 0.67 2.51 2.28
C VAL A 58 1.42 1.59 1.31
N ALA A 59 2.23 2.14 0.41
CA ALA A 59 2.95 1.30 -0.55
C ALA A 59 3.98 0.41 0.16
N GLU A 60 4.80 0.98 1.05
CA GLU A 60 5.82 0.21 1.77
C GLU A 60 5.21 -0.88 2.65
N ARG A 61 4.12 -0.59 3.37
CA ARG A 61 3.44 -1.60 4.20
C ARG A 61 2.77 -2.69 3.37
N MET A 62 2.18 -2.36 2.23
CA MET A 62 1.58 -3.36 1.34
C MET A 62 2.64 -4.27 0.70
N ILE A 63 3.78 -3.71 0.30
CA ILE A 63 4.91 -4.49 -0.22
C ILE A 63 5.51 -5.37 0.89
N ALA A 64 5.75 -4.82 2.08
CA ALA A 64 6.26 -5.57 3.23
C ALA A 64 5.32 -6.72 3.63
N TRP A 65 4.00 -6.51 3.56
CA TRP A 65 3.02 -7.58 3.74
C TRP A 65 3.21 -8.70 2.71
N ARG A 66 3.40 -8.37 1.43
CA ARG A 66 3.66 -9.38 0.39
C ARG A 66 4.99 -10.09 0.56
N GLU A 67 6.03 -9.40 1.01
CA GLU A 67 7.33 -10.00 1.30
C GLU A 67 7.27 -10.98 2.49
N ALA A 68 6.42 -10.71 3.48
CA ALA A 68 6.27 -11.56 4.66
C ALA A 68 5.45 -12.84 4.42
N GLU A 69 4.56 -12.85 3.42
CA GLU A 69 3.72 -14.00 3.05
C GLU A 69 4.26 -14.83 1.87
N GLY A 70 5.36 -14.39 1.24
CA GLY A 70 5.99 -15.00 0.06
C GLY A 70 7.00 -16.10 0.36
#